data_AF-A0A2A2M5N2-F1
#
_entry.id   AF-A0A2A2M5N2-F1
#
_cell.length_a   1.000
_cell.length_b   1.000
_cell.length_c   1.000
_cell.angle_alpha   90.00
_cell.angle_beta   90.00
_cell.angle_gamma   90.00
#
_symmetry.space_group_name_H-M   'P 1'
#
loop_
_entity.id
_entity.type
_entity.pdbx_description
1 polymer ?
#
loop_
_entity_poly.entity_id
_entity_poly.type
_entity_poly.pdbx_seq_one_letter_code
_entity_poly.pdbx_strand_id
1 'polypeptide(L)'
;MPWIGAETFRRLLASAAPSVIVVPRHQGQNGHPVVFGRDYWAELTLLAGDEGARSVLRRHASSVLLLELQDSGVLRDVDTPSALG
;
A
#
# COMPACT_ATOMS: atom_id res chain seq x y z
N MET A 1 11.23 -0.13 -4.20
CA MET A 1 10.42 -0.32 -5.43
C MET A 1 10.83 0.69 -6.50
N PRO A 2 11.94 0.49 -7.23
CA PRO A 2 12.40 1.42 -8.27
C PRO A 2 11.54 1.44 -9.54
N TRP A 3 10.67 0.44 -9.75
CA TRP A 3 9.82 0.36 -10.96
C TRP A 3 8.51 1.13 -10.86
N ILE A 4 8.22 1.73 -9.70
CA ILE A 4 7.01 2.54 -9.51
C ILE A 4 7.28 3.94 -10.03
N GLY A 5 6.47 4.40 -10.98
CA GLY A 5 6.60 5.72 -11.57
C GLY A 5 6.34 6.83 -10.55
N ALA A 6 7.01 7.98 -10.72
CA ALA A 6 6.77 9.15 -9.87
C ALA A 6 5.30 9.60 -9.87
N GLU A 7 4.60 9.42 -11.00
CA GLU A 7 3.18 9.73 -11.11
C GLU A 7 2.30 8.85 -10.23
N THR A 8 2.64 7.56 -10.09
CA THR A 8 1.95 6.65 -9.18
C THR A 8 2.04 7.13 -7.74
N PHE A 9 3.24 7.56 -7.30
CA PHE A 9 3.41 8.16 -5.98
C PHE A 9 2.59 9.43 -5.81
N ARG A 10 2.56 10.33 -6.80
CA ARG A 10 1.74 11.55 -6.71
C ARG A 10 0.26 11.23 -6.54
N ARG A 11 -0.26 10.25 -7.27
CA ARG A 11 -1.67 9.84 -7.16
C ARG A 11 -1.98 9.23 -5.80
N LEU A 12 -1.11 8.36 -5.30
CA LEU A 12 -1.25 7.78 -3.97
C LEU A 12 -1.28 8.86 -2.88
N LEU A 13 -0.35 9.83 -2.94
CA LEU A 13 -0.29 10.94 -1.99
C LEU A 13 -1.50 11.88 -2.11
N ALA A 14 -1.98 12.14 -3.33
CA ALA A 14 -3.16 12.97 -3.56
C ALA A 14 -4.46 12.33 -3.02
N SER A 15 -4.51 10.99 -2.96
CA SER A 15 -5.63 10.24 -2.38
C SER A 15 -5.50 9.99 -0.87
N ALA A 16 -4.38 10.38 -0.26
CA ALA A 16 -4.14 10.16 1.16
C ALA A 16 -4.94 11.14 2.02
N ALA A 17 -5.50 10.63 3.12
CA ALA A 17 -6.17 11.43 4.15
C ALA A 17 -5.96 10.77 5.53
N PRO A 18 -6.14 11.50 6.65
CA PRO A 18 -5.84 10.98 7.99
C PRO A 18 -6.50 9.63 8.31
N SER A 19 -7.76 9.46 7.89
CA SER A 19 -8.59 8.29 8.16
C SER A 19 -8.81 7.39 6.92
N VAL A 20 -7.86 7.41 5.97
CA VAL A 20 -7.93 6.61 4.74
C VAL A 20 -6.69 5.73 4.61
N ILE A 21 -6.88 4.51 4.13
CA ILE A 21 -5.80 3.60 3.74
C ILE A 21 -5.88 3.42 2.22
N VAL A 22 -4.89 3.94 1.49
CA VAL A 22 -4.88 3.83 0.03
C VAL A 22 -4.10 2.59 -0.38
N VAL A 23 -4.76 1.69 -1.11
CA VAL A 23 -4.15 0.47 -1.66
C VAL A 23 -4.12 0.62 -3.18
N PRO A 24 -2.92 0.69 -3.81
CA PRO A 24 -2.84 0.70 -5.26
C PRO A 24 -3.36 -0.62 -5.81
N ARG A 25 -4.03 -0.56 -6.95
CA ARG A 25 -4.58 -1.71 -7.65
C ARG A 25 -4.24 -1.58 -9.14
N HIS A 26 -3.84 -2.66 -9.77
CA HIS A 26 -3.61 -2.70 -11.21
C HIS A 26 -4.24 -3.96 -11.78
N GLN A 27 -5.15 -3.79 -12.73
CA GLN A 27 -5.86 -4.89 -13.39
C GLN A 27 -6.51 -5.87 -12.39
N GLY A 28 -7.16 -5.33 -11.37
CA GLY A 28 -7.86 -6.15 -10.39
C GLY A 28 -6.99 -6.71 -9.26
N GLN A 29 -5.67 -6.50 -9.29
CA GLN A 29 -4.74 -7.01 -8.30
C GLN A 29 -4.24 -5.90 -7.38
N ASN A 30 -4.30 -6.11 -6.07
CA ASN A 30 -3.77 -5.17 -5.08
C ASN A 30 -2.24 -5.19 -5.11
N GLY A 31 -1.62 -4.02 -5.06
CA GLY A 31 -0.18 -3.85 -5.08
C GLY A 31 0.35 -3.00 -3.92
N HIS A 32 1.56 -2.50 -4.11
CA HIS A 32 2.36 -1.74 -3.16
C HIS A 32 2.91 -0.45 -3.81
N PRO A 33 3.23 0.60 -3.03
CA PRO A 33 3.07 0.71 -1.58
C PRO A 33 1.64 0.97 -1.15
N VAL A 34 1.24 0.43 0.00
CA VAL A 34 0.03 0.84 0.71
C VAL A 34 0.33 2.11 1.50
N VAL A 35 -0.53 3.11 1.40
CA VAL A 35 -0.40 4.38 2.13
C VAL A 35 -1.39 4.40 3.27
N PHE A 36 -0.90 4.55 4.50
CA PHE A 36 -1.72 4.65 5.69
C PHE A 36 -1.83 6.10 6.15
N GLY A 37 -3.08 6.56 6.28
CA GLY A 37 -3.41 7.80 6.96
C GLY A 37 -2.87 7.85 8.39
N ARG A 38 -2.72 9.07 8.90
CA ARG A 38 -2.08 9.34 10.20
C ARG A 38 -2.78 8.66 11.38
N ASP A 39 -4.09 8.43 11.29
CA ASP A 39 -4.88 7.86 12.38
C ASP A 39 -4.50 6.38 12.64
N TYR A 40 -3.90 5.70 11.66
CA TYR A 40 -3.47 4.31 11.77
C TYR A 40 -2.02 4.14 12.22
N TRP A 41 -1.25 5.22 12.35
CA TRP A 41 0.18 5.12 12.65
C TRP A 41 0.45 4.49 14.02
N ALA A 42 -0.34 4.84 15.04
CA ALA A 42 -0.21 4.24 16.36
C ALA A 42 -0.41 2.72 16.30
N GLU A 43 -1.41 2.25 15.55
CA GLU A 43 -1.66 0.82 15.37
C GLU A 43 -0.54 0.12 14.60
N LEU A 44 0.01 0.77 13.57
CA LEU A 44 1.17 0.25 12.83
C LEU A 44 2.40 0.09 13.72
N THR A 45 2.64 1.00 14.68
CA THR A 45 3.77 0.90 15.61
C THR A 45 3.64 -0.21 16.65
N LEU A 46 2.42 -0.71 16.86
CA LEU A 46 2.13 -1.80 17.79
C LEU A 46 2.21 -3.18 17.12
N LEU A 47 2.39 -3.24 15.80
CA LEU A 47 2.58 -4.49 15.07
C LEU A 47 3.88 -5.16 15.52
N ALA A 48 3.81 -6.45 15.87
CA ALA A 48 4.93 -7.25 16.33
C ALA A 48 4.96 -8.62 15.64
N GLY A 49 6.16 -9.17 15.45
CA GLY A 49 6.35 -10.44 14.74
C GLY A 49 5.98 -10.33 13.26
N ASP A 50 5.39 -11.40 12.71
CA ASP A 50 4.99 -11.48 11.30
C ASP A 50 3.61 -10.84 11.01
N GLU A 51 2.98 -10.19 12.00
CA GLU A 51 1.77 -9.40 11.78
C GLU A 51 2.10 -8.13 11.00
N GLY A 52 2.23 -8.27 9.69
CA GLY A 52 2.40 -7.13 8.79
C GLY A 52 1.16 -6.24 8.73
N ALA A 53 1.29 -5.10 8.05
CA ALA A 53 0.22 -4.10 7.90
C ALA A 53 -1.09 -4.62 7.24
N ARG A 54 -1.09 -5.87 6.74
CA ARG A 54 -2.29 -6.61 6.31
C ARG A 54 -3.33 -6.78 7.42
N SER A 55 -2.93 -6.88 8.69
CA SER A 55 -3.86 -6.97 9.81
C SER A 55 -4.67 -5.67 9.98
N VAL A 56 -4.00 -4.52 9.88
CA VAL A 56 -4.61 -3.18 9.91
C VAL A 56 -5.58 -2.98 8.74
N LEU A 57 -5.20 -3.41 7.53
CA LEU A 57 -6.08 -3.38 6.35
C LEU A 57 -7.38 -4.17 6.56
N ARG A 58 -7.29 -5.36 7.15
CA ARG A 58 -8.47 -6.19 7.44
C ARG A 58 -9.36 -5.57 8.51
N ARG A 59 -8.77 -4.99 9.55
CA ARG A 59 -9.49 -4.36 10.67
C ARG A 59 -10.24 -3.10 10.23
N HIS A 60 -9.65 -2.34 9.31
CA HIS A 60 -10.18 -1.07 8.80
C HIS A 60 -10.61 -1.15 7.34
N ALA A 61 -11.22 -2.27 6.94
CA ALA A 61 -11.63 -2.50 5.55
C ALA A 61 -12.57 -1.41 4.99
N SER A 62 -13.38 -0.78 5.84
CA SER A 62 -14.25 0.35 5.48
C SER A 62 -13.50 1.64 5.17
N SER A 63 -12.27 1.77 5.63
CA SER A 63 -11.38 2.92 5.37
C SER A 63 -10.42 2.67 4.22
N VAL A 64 -10.47 1.49 3.59
CA VAL A 64 -9.62 1.14 2.46
C VAL A 64 -10.17 1.77 1.18
N LEU A 65 -9.35 2.62 0.56
CA LEU A 65 -9.55 3.13 -0.78
C LEU A 65 -8.71 2.33 -1.77
N LEU A 66 -9.36 1.57 -2.63
CA LEU A 66 -8.71 0.90 -3.75
C LEU A 66 -8.49 1.91 -4.89
N LEU A 67 -7.22 2.22 -5.18
CA LEU A 67 -6.85 3.15 -6.23
C LEU A 67 -6.38 2.38 -7.47
N GLU A 68 -7.23 2.29 -8.49
CA GLU A 68 -6.84 1.71 -9.78
C GLU A 68 -5.82 2.59 -10.51
N LEU A 69 -4.72 1.97 -10.90
CA LEU A 69 -3.57 2.57 -11.56
C LEU A 69 -3.21 1.76 -12.80
N GLN A 70 -2.58 2.40 -13.77
CA GLN A 70 -2.07 1.76 -15.00
C GLN A 70 -0.60 1.31 -14.85
N ASP A 71 -0.02 1.48 -13.67
CA ASP A 71 1.37 1.17 -13.39
C ASP A 71 1.50 -0.24 -12.83
N SER A 72 1.95 -1.19 -13.66
CA SER A 72 2.22 -2.56 -13.23
C SER A 72 3.37 -2.68 -12.21
N GLY A 73 4.19 -1.63 -12.06
CA GLY A 73 5.26 -1.56 -11.07
C GLY A 73 4.76 -1.70 -9.63
N VAL A 74 3.48 -1.37 -9.37
CA VAL A 74 2.86 -1.56 -8.04
C VAL A 74 2.70 -3.03 -7.67
N LEU A 75 2.67 -3.94 -8.64
CA LEU A 75 2.55 -5.38 -8.37
C LEU A 75 3.90 -6.04 -8.08
N ARG A 76 5.01 -5.29 -8.21
CA ARG A 76 6.36 -5.82 -8.01
C ARG A 76 6.81 -5.59 -6.58
N ASP A 77 6.78 -6.65 -5.79
CA ASP A 77 7.36 -6.67 -4.46
C ASP A 77 8.75 -7.31 -4.47
N VAL A 78 9.68 -6.79 -3.67
CA VAL A 78 11.11 -7.21 -3.66
C VAL A 78 11.51 -7.79 -2.32
N ASP A 79 10.57 -8.42 -1.64
CA ASP A 79 10.78 -8.95 -0.28
C ASP A 79 11.65 -10.22 -0.25
N THR A 80 12.10 -10.74 -1.39
CA THR A 80 13.04 -11.88 -1.46
C THR A 80 14.22 -11.60 -2.40
N PRO A 81 15.45 -12.06 -2.08
CA PRO A 81 16.62 -11.89 -2.95
C PRO A 81 16.40 -12.43 -4.38
N SER A 82 15.54 -13.43 -4.51
CA SER A 82 15.11 -14.03 -5.77
C SER A 82 14.35 -13.06 -6.71
N ALA A 83 13.86 -11.94 -6.19
CA ALA A 83 13.14 -10.92 -6.96
C ALA A 83 14.08 -9.90 -7.64
N LEU A 84 15.40 -10.05 -7.49
CA LEU A 84 16.43 -9.20 -8.12
C LEU A 84 16.94 -9.77 -9.47
N GLY A 85 16.35 -10.87 -9.96
CA GLY A 85 16.76 -11.58 -11.18
C GLY A 85 16.34 -10.90 -12.48
#